data_AF-A0A498SQ01-F1
#
_entry.id   AF-A0A498SQ01-F1
#
_cell.length_a   1.000
_cell.length_b   1.000
_cell.length_c   1.000
_cell.angle_alpha   90.00
_cell.angle_beta   90.00
_cell.angle_gamma   90.00
#
_symmetry.space_group_name_H-M   'P 1'
#
loop_
_entity.id
_entity.type
_entity.pdbx_description
1 polymer ?
#
loop_
_entity_poly.entity_id
_entity_poly.type
_entity_poly.pdbx_seq_one_letter_code
_entity_poly.pdbx_strand_id
1 'polypeptide(L)'
;MHLPLFIISCISFIQLFITDSECSEKSFRDKYYVMKRVKRQTSNIRRNDTVTTTNILRDQFKVALTTGDDKRTRSESKQKIFSQDDVLSSRFQAPEFACNRNHSKAAEIYCYGDILHVVMMLGLYRDSKTFVDKPLKKNPDEVIVDFQRRFSNTITEEDREEVEQFVEDNFGVEGEELDGCELSDWKEKPERLLTIKNSALRQFALQINYLWKNLCRTVKKKVKEQPQRYSLIYVPNEFIVPGGRFREYYYWDAYWIIKGLLASDKLIILLELFFWKTKRSITIEKNGQNYTVFRYRADSNVPRPESYREDYVTARDVLPSKKRTLWRNIASTAESGWDFSSRWFADQKTMETCETSNIAPVDLNAFMCWNMAILAHIHGHLGNITRRNELNEERNVFIDVFTNVFYDKTEKAWFDVNIQTGKRNYEAYPSIAIPLFAECYRPLDTRMMTDVLDTLQRSGILNFPFGVPVSLIKETNQQWDFPNGWANLNHMIIEGLRKSNYYRMQQKAFDIAQKWINLNYQAYLKDGKMWEKYDVTKQYEKKTQGGEYEIQDGFGWTNGVALDLLVTYGKLLSFQDEVNSTGCI
;
A
#
# COMPACT_ATOMS: atom_id res chain seq x y z
N MET A 1 -20.65 -31.25 12.11
CA MET A 1 -20.24 -32.40 11.28
C MET A 1 -20.48 -32.15 9.78
N HIS A 2 -20.21 -30.93 9.26
CA HIS A 2 -20.42 -30.57 7.83
C HIS A 2 -19.20 -29.92 7.14
N LEU A 3 -18.04 -29.89 7.81
CA LEU A 3 -16.75 -29.48 7.23
C LEU A 3 -16.17 -30.44 6.16
N PRO A 4 -16.45 -31.77 6.16
CA PRO A 4 -15.78 -32.69 5.21
C PRO A 4 -16.27 -32.61 3.75
N LEU A 5 -17.55 -32.27 3.51
CA LEU A 5 -18.14 -32.34 2.15
C LEU A 5 -17.75 -31.14 1.27
N PHE A 6 -17.46 -29.99 1.86
CA PHE A 6 -16.95 -28.82 1.14
C PHE A 6 -15.52 -29.06 0.64
N ILE A 7 -14.70 -29.74 1.45
CA ILE A 7 -13.31 -30.10 1.13
C ILE A 7 -13.24 -31.14 -0.01
N ILE A 8 -14.13 -32.14 -0.03
CA ILE A 8 -14.13 -33.20 -1.06
C ILE A 8 -14.50 -32.64 -2.45
N SER A 9 -15.42 -31.67 -2.53
CA SER A 9 -15.78 -30.97 -3.78
C SER A 9 -14.61 -30.15 -4.35
N CYS A 10 -13.79 -29.54 -3.48
CA CYS A 10 -12.60 -28.79 -3.88
C CYS A 10 -11.44 -29.67 -4.37
N ILE A 11 -11.29 -30.90 -3.86
CA ILE A 11 -10.21 -31.82 -4.21
C ILE A 11 -10.30 -32.28 -5.68
N SER A 12 -11.50 -32.53 -6.21
CA SER A 12 -11.70 -32.95 -7.61
C SER A 12 -11.36 -31.85 -8.63
N PHE A 13 -11.41 -30.57 -8.21
CA PHE A 13 -11.08 -29.41 -9.06
C PHE A 13 -9.55 -29.17 -9.16
N ILE A 14 -8.78 -29.69 -8.21
CA ILE A 14 -7.34 -29.44 -8.05
C ILE A 14 -6.49 -30.51 -8.78
N GLN A 15 -6.98 -31.74 -8.91
CA GLN A 15 -6.25 -32.84 -9.56
C GLN A 15 -5.90 -32.61 -11.04
N LEU A 16 -6.60 -31.71 -11.73
CA LEU A 16 -6.35 -31.39 -13.14
C LEU A 16 -5.13 -30.49 -13.40
N PHE A 17 -4.50 -29.93 -12.35
CA PHE A 17 -3.40 -28.96 -12.50
C PHE A 17 -2.01 -29.46 -12.03
N ILE A 18 -1.90 -30.67 -11.46
CA ILE A 18 -0.70 -31.09 -10.70
C ILE A 18 0.21 -32.09 -11.46
N THR A 19 -0.05 -32.42 -12.73
CA THR A 19 0.75 -33.45 -13.44
C THR A 19 1.87 -32.94 -14.34
N ASP A 20 2.24 -31.66 -14.35
CA ASP A 20 3.32 -31.15 -15.21
C ASP A 20 4.48 -30.54 -14.41
N SER A 21 5.67 -31.12 -14.56
CA SER A 21 6.93 -30.73 -13.90
C SER A 21 7.65 -29.56 -14.59
N GLU A 22 7.09 -28.95 -15.63
CA GLU A 22 7.69 -27.84 -16.36
C GLU A 22 6.82 -26.58 -16.29
N CYS A 23 7.24 -25.64 -15.43
CA CYS A 23 6.57 -24.35 -15.27
C CYS A 23 7.13 -23.35 -16.29
N SER A 24 6.50 -23.25 -17.46
CA SER A 24 6.68 -22.13 -18.38
C SER A 24 5.39 -21.31 -18.52
N GLU A 25 5.52 -19.98 -18.62
CA GLU A 25 4.42 -19.02 -18.76
C GLU A 25 3.49 -19.34 -19.94
N LYS A 26 4.04 -19.97 -21.00
CA LYS A 26 3.33 -20.39 -22.21
C LYS A 26 2.38 -21.58 -21.95
N SER A 27 2.83 -22.59 -21.20
CA SER A 27 2.03 -23.78 -20.83
C SER A 27 0.78 -23.41 -20.01
N PHE A 28 0.89 -22.39 -19.16
CA PHE A 28 -0.22 -21.89 -18.34
C PHE A 28 -1.29 -21.15 -19.16
N ARG A 29 -0.88 -20.30 -20.12
CA ARG A 29 -1.80 -19.57 -21.01
C ARG A 29 -2.61 -20.50 -21.90
N ASP A 30 -1.99 -21.52 -22.47
CA ASP A 30 -2.67 -22.40 -23.44
C ASP A 30 -3.75 -23.27 -22.78
N LYS A 31 -3.52 -23.76 -21.56
CA LYS A 31 -4.51 -24.53 -20.78
C LYS A 31 -5.69 -23.67 -20.31
N TYR A 32 -5.47 -22.38 -20.05
CA TYR A 32 -6.53 -21.42 -19.70
C TYR A 32 -7.54 -21.18 -20.84
N TYR A 33 -7.11 -21.18 -22.10
CA TYR A 33 -8.00 -20.96 -23.25
C TYR A 33 -8.91 -22.16 -23.56
N VAL A 34 -8.47 -23.39 -23.27
CA VAL A 34 -9.26 -24.61 -23.47
C VAL A 34 -10.47 -24.66 -22.51
N MET A 35 -10.31 -24.22 -21.27
CA MET A 35 -11.40 -24.16 -20.27
C MET A 35 -12.54 -23.20 -20.65
N LYS A 36 -12.26 -22.12 -21.38
CA LYS A 36 -13.27 -21.12 -21.77
C LYS A 36 -14.27 -21.66 -22.80
N ARG A 37 -13.89 -22.70 -23.56
CA ARG A 37 -14.77 -23.38 -24.54
C ARG A 37 -15.79 -24.32 -23.89
N VAL A 38 -15.43 -24.95 -22.76
CA VAL A 38 -16.29 -25.95 -22.08
C VAL A 38 -17.43 -25.29 -21.30
N LYS A 39 -17.22 -24.08 -20.75
CA LYS A 39 -18.28 -23.32 -20.04
C LYS A 39 -19.39 -22.75 -20.94
N ARG A 40 -19.23 -22.75 -22.27
CA ARG A 40 -20.23 -22.23 -23.22
C ARG A 40 -21.31 -23.25 -23.61
N GLN A 41 -21.19 -24.52 -23.21
CA GLN A 41 -22.16 -25.57 -23.59
C GLN A 41 -23.19 -25.93 -22.51
N THR A 42 -23.13 -25.34 -21.32
CA THR A 42 -23.99 -25.74 -20.17
C THR A 42 -25.04 -24.72 -19.73
N SER A 43 -25.23 -23.61 -20.45
CA SER A 43 -26.30 -22.64 -20.16
C SER A 43 -27.26 -22.46 -21.33
N ASN A 44 -28.10 -23.47 -21.56
CA ASN A 44 -29.30 -23.37 -22.37
C ASN A 44 -30.37 -24.26 -21.72
N ILE A 45 -31.40 -23.66 -21.10
CA ILE A 45 -32.82 -24.08 -21.00
C ILE A 45 -33.55 -23.23 -19.92
N ARG A 46 -34.40 -22.30 -20.42
CA ARG A 46 -35.78 -21.85 -20.02
C ARG A 46 -36.11 -21.56 -18.53
N ARG A 47 -36.92 -20.54 -18.15
CA ARG A 47 -38.13 -19.95 -18.78
C ARG A 47 -38.61 -18.66 -18.06
N ASN A 48 -39.14 -17.71 -18.84
CA ASN A 48 -40.25 -16.73 -18.69
C ASN A 48 -41.30 -16.95 -17.57
N ASP A 49 -42.14 -16.02 -17.05
CA ASP A 49 -42.59 -14.63 -17.33
C ASP A 49 -43.26 -14.07 -16.03
N THR A 50 -43.28 -12.75 -15.77
CA THR A 50 -44.48 -11.89 -15.49
C THR A 50 -44.15 -10.49 -14.91
N VAL A 51 -44.99 -9.52 -15.29
CA VAL A 51 -44.96 -8.04 -15.12
C VAL A 51 -45.97 -7.65 -14.01
N THR A 52 -45.88 -6.59 -13.17
CA THR A 52 -46.16 -5.14 -13.42
C THR A 52 -46.15 -4.33 -12.08
N THR A 53 -45.67 -3.05 -12.11
CA THR A 53 -46.06 -1.81 -11.33
C THR A 53 -46.00 -1.75 -9.77
N THR A 54 -45.68 -0.65 -9.03
CA THR A 54 -45.68 0.83 -9.23
C THR A 54 -44.80 1.57 -8.16
N ASN A 55 -44.54 2.86 -8.43
CA ASN A 55 -43.78 3.96 -7.77
C ASN A 55 -44.01 4.31 -6.27
N ILE A 56 -43.19 5.32 -5.84
CA ILE A 56 -43.30 6.34 -4.73
C ILE A 56 -42.22 6.08 -3.64
N LEU A 57 -41.19 6.90 -3.34
CA LEU A 57 -41.05 8.35 -3.12
C LEU A 57 -39.65 8.88 -3.50
N ARG A 58 -39.62 10.13 -4.00
CA ARG A 58 -38.48 11.06 -4.05
C ARG A 58 -38.81 12.26 -3.14
N ASP A 59 -37.78 13.03 -2.81
CA ASP A 59 -37.72 14.24 -1.97
C ASP A 59 -37.45 13.90 -0.50
N GLN A 60 -36.40 14.41 0.15
CA GLN A 60 -35.94 15.80 0.22
C GLN A 60 -34.42 15.83 0.54
N PHE A 61 -33.64 16.75 -0.04
CA PHE A 61 -32.55 17.48 0.62
C PHE A 61 -32.02 18.58 -0.32
N LYS A 62 -32.43 19.82 -0.05
CA LYS A 62 -31.89 21.08 -0.60
C LYS A 62 -31.81 22.07 0.56
N VAL A 63 -30.62 22.39 1.06
CA VAL A 63 -30.26 23.61 1.81
C VAL A 63 -28.74 23.78 1.66
N ALA A 64 -28.29 24.64 0.74
CA ALA A 64 -27.76 26.00 0.95
C ALA A 64 -26.24 26.03 1.23
N LEU A 65 -25.47 26.30 0.17
CA LEU A 65 -24.10 26.79 0.23
C LEU A 65 -24.16 28.32 0.20
N THR A 66 -23.81 28.96 1.31
CA THR A 66 -23.50 30.39 1.36
C THR A 66 -22.02 30.59 1.04
N THR A 67 -21.78 31.51 0.12
CA THR A 67 -20.48 31.96 -0.37
C THR A 67 -19.75 32.77 0.70
N GLY A 68 -18.53 32.36 1.03
CA GLY A 68 -17.55 33.15 1.78
C GLY A 68 -16.30 33.35 0.92
N ASP A 69 -16.17 34.55 0.36
CA ASP A 69 -14.97 35.04 -0.32
C ASP A 69 -13.80 35.08 0.67
N ASP A 70 -12.70 34.39 0.38
CA ASP A 70 -11.42 34.62 1.05
C ASP A 70 -10.31 34.75 -0.01
N LYS A 71 -10.03 36.01 -0.38
CA LYS A 71 -8.94 36.39 -1.29
C LYS A 71 -7.60 36.22 -0.56
N ARG A 72 -6.82 35.20 -0.93
CA ARG A 72 -5.38 35.15 -0.65
C ARG A 72 -4.57 35.26 -1.93
N THR A 73 -3.73 36.29 -1.93
CA THR A 73 -2.76 36.69 -2.94
C THR A 73 -1.74 35.58 -3.23
N ARG A 74 -1.63 35.18 -4.51
CA ARG A 74 -0.63 34.26 -5.04
C ARG A 74 0.63 35.07 -5.39
N SER A 75 1.78 34.75 -4.81
CA SER A 75 3.06 35.30 -5.25
C SER A 75 3.53 34.55 -6.50
N GLU A 76 3.71 35.27 -7.58
CA GLU A 76 4.20 34.76 -8.87
C GLU A 76 5.67 34.34 -8.75
N SER A 77 5.95 33.06 -9.00
CA SER A 77 7.27 32.61 -9.42
C SER A 77 7.13 32.04 -10.82
N LYS A 78 7.69 32.74 -11.81
CA LYS A 78 7.68 32.34 -13.23
C LYS A 78 8.54 31.08 -13.39
N GLN A 79 7.92 29.90 -13.41
CA GLN A 79 8.58 28.66 -13.76
C GLN A 79 8.71 28.58 -15.29
N LYS A 80 9.94 28.55 -15.78
CA LYS A 80 10.24 28.21 -17.18
C LYS A 80 9.85 26.74 -17.40
N ILE A 81 8.95 26.48 -18.35
CA ILE A 81 8.61 25.12 -18.78
C ILE A 81 9.86 24.50 -19.42
N PHE A 82 10.29 23.35 -18.88
CA PHE A 82 11.49 22.63 -19.31
C PHE A 82 11.17 21.76 -20.54
N SER A 83 12.13 21.56 -21.44
CA SER A 83 11.94 20.73 -22.64
C SER A 83 12.30 19.25 -22.41
N GLN A 84 11.60 18.34 -23.08
CA GLN A 84 11.81 16.88 -23.05
C GLN A 84 13.24 16.42 -23.42
N ASP A 85 13.98 17.27 -24.14
CA ASP A 85 15.38 17.03 -24.54
C ASP A 85 16.34 16.81 -23.36
N ASP A 86 16.02 17.34 -22.17
CA ASP A 86 16.81 17.09 -20.94
C ASP A 86 16.73 15.62 -20.49
N VAL A 87 15.71 14.88 -20.94
CA VAL A 87 15.47 13.47 -20.60
C VAL A 87 15.98 12.53 -21.69
N LEU A 88 15.98 12.92 -22.97
CA LEU A 88 16.16 12.00 -24.10
C LEU A 88 17.52 12.06 -24.81
N SER A 89 18.49 12.81 -24.29
CA SER A 89 19.84 12.87 -24.88
C SER A 89 20.51 11.49 -24.99
N SER A 90 20.98 11.15 -26.20
CA SER A 90 21.72 9.93 -26.54
C SER A 90 23.08 9.80 -25.83
N ARG A 91 23.55 10.86 -25.16
CA ARG A 91 24.71 10.79 -24.24
C ARG A 91 24.36 10.11 -22.91
N PHE A 92 23.08 9.98 -22.59
CA PHE A 92 22.58 9.30 -21.40
C PHE A 92 21.89 7.98 -21.78
N GLN A 93 21.89 7.02 -20.86
CA GLN A 93 21.21 5.73 -21.03
C GLN A 93 19.75 5.94 -21.47
N ALA A 94 19.18 5.08 -22.31
CA ALA A 94 17.75 5.16 -22.63
C ALA A 94 16.89 5.10 -21.35
N PRO A 95 15.77 5.86 -21.27
CA PRO A 95 14.88 5.79 -20.11
C PRO A 95 14.28 4.40 -19.94
N GLU A 96 14.19 3.97 -18.68
CA GLU A 96 13.54 2.77 -18.20
C GLU A 96 12.19 3.22 -17.65
N PHE A 97 11.11 2.88 -18.35
CA PHE A 97 9.75 3.25 -17.96
C PHE A 97 9.06 2.09 -17.26
N ALA A 98 8.34 2.37 -16.17
CA ALA A 98 7.46 1.38 -15.54
C ALA A 98 6.37 0.88 -16.51
N CYS A 99 5.91 1.75 -17.40
CA CYS A 99 4.89 1.47 -18.40
C CYS A 99 5.32 1.99 -19.78
N ASN A 100 5.17 1.17 -20.81
CA ASN A 100 5.53 1.50 -22.19
C ASN A 100 4.47 0.96 -23.18
N ARG A 101 4.65 1.19 -24.48
CA ARG A 101 3.70 0.74 -25.54
C ARG A 101 3.47 -0.77 -25.59
N ASN A 102 4.40 -1.58 -25.07
CA ASN A 102 4.20 -3.04 -24.97
C ASN A 102 3.25 -3.40 -23.83
N HIS A 103 3.15 -2.54 -22.80
CA HIS A 103 2.27 -2.74 -21.64
C HIS A 103 0.91 -2.06 -21.84
N SER A 104 0.86 -0.85 -22.40
CA SER A 104 -0.37 -0.08 -22.63
C SER A 104 -0.29 0.80 -23.87
N LYS A 105 -1.38 0.85 -24.64
CA LYS A 105 -1.50 1.78 -25.79
C LYS A 105 -1.59 3.24 -25.35
N ALA A 106 -2.00 3.51 -24.11
CA ALA A 106 -2.08 4.86 -23.56
C ALA A 106 -0.78 5.30 -22.86
N ALA A 107 0.32 4.56 -23.02
CA ALA A 107 1.56 4.85 -22.30
C ALA A 107 2.14 6.25 -22.62
N GLU A 108 1.91 6.79 -23.82
CA GLU A 108 2.32 8.16 -24.20
C GLU A 108 1.44 9.28 -23.63
N ILE A 109 0.36 8.90 -22.94
CA ILE A 109 -0.54 9.83 -22.27
C ILE A 109 -0.31 9.76 -20.76
N TYR A 110 -0.19 8.56 -20.21
CA TYR A 110 -0.15 8.34 -18.75
C TYR A 110 1.21 7.95 -18.19
N CYS A 111 2.17 7.52 -19.00
CA CYS A 111 3.43 6.95 -18.50
C CYS A 111 4.66 7.79 -18.91
N TYR A 112 4.62 8.37 -20.09
CA TYR A 112 5.62 9.29 -20.64
C TYR A 112 4.97 10.14 -21.74
N GLY A 113 5.70 11.10 -22.31
CA GLY A 113 5.21 11.91 -23.43
C GLY A 113 4.75 13.32 -23.04
N ASP A 114 4.41 14.10 -24.07
CA ASP A 114 4.22 15.55 -23.93
C ASP A 114 2.92 15.90 -23.21
N ILE A 115 1.85 15.12 -23.43
CA ILE A 115 0.56 15.32 -22.76
C ILE A 115 0.75 15.23 -21.24
N LEU A 116 1.40 14.16 -20.75
CA LEU A 116 1.70 13.99 -19.33
C LEU A 116 2.53 15.16 -18.82
N HIS A 117 3.63 15.47 -19.51
CA HIS A 117 4.56 16.50 -19.08
C HIS A 117 3.88 17.87 -18.97
N VAL A 118 3.16 18.30 -20.00
CA VAL A 118 2.51 19.60 -20.08
C VAL A 118 1.44 19.76 -19.01
N VAL A 119 0.53 18.78 -18.88
CA VAL A 119 -0.55 18.85 -17.89
C VAL A 119 0.00 18.91 -16.46
N MET A 120 1.06 18.14 -16.18
CA MET A 120 1.69 18.11 -14.86
C MET A 120 2.43 19.40 -14.55
N MET A 121 3.21 19.92 -15.50
CA MET A 121 4.06 21.11 -15.29
C MET A 121 3.26 22.40 -15.27
N LEU A 122 2.18 22.51 -16.05
CA LEU A 122 1.21 23.61 -15.90
C LEU A 122 0.46 23.49 -14.57
N GLY A 123 0.47 22.34 -13.89
CA GLY A 123 -0.18 22.18 -12.60
C GLY A 123 -1.68 22.48 -12.66
N LEU A 124 -2.36 21.95 -13.68
CA LEU A 124 -3.80 22.10 -13.86
C LEU A 124 -4.60 21.54 -12.67
N TYR A 125 -4.02 20.53 -12.00
CA TYR A 125 -4.58 19.93 -10.81
C TYR A 125 -3.63 20.09 -9.63
N ARG A 126 -4.22 20.34 -8.45
CA ARG A 126 -3.48 20.42 -7.19
C ARG A 126 -2.76 19.12 -6.88
N ASP A 127 -3.43 17.98 -7.07
CA ASP A 127 -2.89 16.64 -6.95
C ASP A 127 -2.53 16.08 -8.34
N SER A 128 -1.26 15.73 -8.55
CA SER A 128 -0.77 15.15 -9.81
C SER A 128 -1.52 13.86 -10.16
N LYS A 129 -1.97 13.07 -9.17
CA LYS A 129 -2.70 11.82 -9.39
C LYS A 129 -4.06 12.04 -10.07
N THR A 130 -4.67 13.22 -9.91
CA THR A 130 -5.97 13.53 -10.53
C THR A 130 -5.95 13.31 -12.03
N PHE A 131 -4.91 13.74 -12.75
CA PHE A 131 -4.86 13.61 -14.21
C PHE A 131 -4.69 12.15 -14.65
N VAL A 132 -3.78 11.41 -14.03
CA VAL A 132 -3.49 10.02 -14.43
C VAL A 132 -4.62 9.05 -14.09
N ASP A 133 -5.53 9.44 -13.19
CA ASP A 133 -6.75 8.68 -12.89
C ASP A 133 -7.90 8.97 -13.85
N LYS A 134 -7.83 10.01 -14.69
CA LYS A 134 -8.93 10.33 -15.61
C LYS A 134 -8.97 9.34 -16.77
N PRO A 135 -10.11 8.71 -17.08
CA PRO A 135 -10.22 7.84 -18.25
C PRO A 135 -10.26 8.65 -19.55
N LEU A 136 -9.91 8.03 -20.68
CA LEU A 136 -10.03 8.63 -22.01
C LEU A 136 -11.45 8.50 -22.54
N LYS A 137 -11.98 9.60 -23.09
CA LYS A 137 -13.26 9.61 -23.83
C LYS A 137 -13.13 8.92 -25.21
N LYS A 138 -11.93 8.95 -25.79
CA LYS A 138 -11.58 8.42 -27.13
C LYS A 138 -10.42 7.44 -27.04
N ASN A 139 -10.03 6.79 -28.15
CA ASN A 139 -8.84 5.94 -28.12
C ASN A 139 -7.55 6.77 -27.99
N PRO A 140 -6.48 6.22 -27.41
CA PRO A 140 -5.22 6.95 -27.21
C PRO A 140 -4.69 7.65 -28.46
N ASP A 141 -4.70 6.96 -29.61
CA ASP A 141 -4.18 7.52 -30.86
C ASP A 141 -4.96 8.77 -31.30
N GLU A 142 -6.29 8.79 -31.09
CA GLU A 142 -7.13 9.95 -31.42
C GLU A 142 -6.84 11.13 -30.50
N VAL A 143 -6.58 10.87 -29.21
CA VAL A 143 -6.25 11.90 -28.22
C VAL A 143 -4.87 12.49 -28.49
N ILE A 144 -3.89 11.65 -28.85
CA ILE A 144 -2.53 12.08 -29.22
C ILE A 144 -2.58 12.95 -30.48
N VAL A 145 -3.33 12.55 -31.51
CA VAL A 145 -3.50 13.34 -32.74
C VAL A 145 -4.21 14.67 -32.45
N ASP A 146 -5.24 14.69 -31.59
CA ASP A 146 -5.90 15.94 -31.22
C ASP A 146 -4.94 16.89 -30.48
N PHE A 147 -4.10 16.38 -29.59
CA PHE A 147 -3.09 17.16 -28.88
C PHE A 147 -2.10 17.80 -29.86
N GLN A 148 -1.51 16.99 -30.75
CA GLN A 148 -0.55 17.45 -31.76
C GLN A 148 -1.15 18.48 -32.72
N ARG A 149 -2.44 18.37 -33.02
CA ARG A 149 -3.16 19.32 -33.87
C ARG A 149 -3.39 20.67 -33.19
N ARG A 150 -3.72 20.68 -31.89
CA ARG A 150 -3.93 21.92 -31.10
C ARG A 150 -2.60 22.61 -30.80
N PHE A 151 -1.61 21.84 -30.36
CA PHE A 151 -0.35 22.36 -29.86
C PHE A 151 0.82 22.05 -30.81
N SER A 152 0.86 22.76 -31.94
CA SER A 152 1.95 22.64 -32.92
C SER A 152 3.19 23.49 -32.60
N ASN A 153 3.05 24.44 -31.69
CA ASN A 153 4.12 25.33 -31.22
C ASN A 153 4.53 24.99 -29.78
N THR A 154 5.60 25.64 -29.29
CA THR A 154 6.04 25.52 -27.90
C THR A 154 4.93 25.98 -26.95
N ILE A 155 4.54 25.09 -26.03
CA ILE A 155 3.51 25.34 -25.02
C ILE A 155 4.12 26.13 -23.85
N THR A 156 3.39 27.14 -23.40
CA THR A 156 3.76 28.06 -22.33
C THR A 156 2.65 28.14 -21.26
N GLU A 157 2.86 28.91 -20.20
CA GLU A 157 1.82 29.17 -19.18
C GLU A 157 0.60 29.90 -19.76
N GLU A 158 0.73 30.62 -20.87
CA GLU A 158 -0.38 31.33 -21.53
C GLU A 158 -1.37 30.36 -22.18
N ASP A 159 -0.92 29.13 -22.51
CA ASP A 159 -1.74 28.10 -23.14
C ASP A 159 -2.56 27.29 -22.12
N ARG A 160 -2.49 27.63 -20.82
CA ARG A 160 -3.14 26.90 -19.72
C ARG A 160 -4.62 26.63 -19.99
N GLU A 161 -5.39 27.65 -20.39
CA GLU A 161 -6.83 27.52 -20.64
C GLU A 161 -7.11 26.59 -21.83
N GLU A 162 -6.28 26.63 -22.87
CA GLU A 162 -6.43 25.76 -24.03
C GLU A 162 -6.08 24.30 -23.69
N VAL A 163 -5.05 24.07 -22.86
CA VAL A 163 -4.71 22.73 -22.35
C VAL A 163 -5.82 22.20 -21.44
N GLU A 164 -6.40 23.04 -20.58
CA GLU A 164 -7.57 22.67 -19.77
C GLU A 164 -8.74 22.24 -20.67
N GLN A 165 -9.05 23.00 -21.72
CA GLN A 165 -10.09 22.63 -22.68
C GLN A 165 -9.77 21.33 -23.43
N PHE A 166 -8.50 21.11 -23.81
CA PHE A 166 -8.06 19.84 -24.40
C PHE A 166 -8.32 18.65 -23.46
N VAL A 167 -8.03 18.81 -22.16
CA VAL A 167 -8.29 17.77 -21.16
C VAL A 167 -9.80 17.54 -21.02
N GLU A 168 -10.60 18.59 -20.91
CA GLU A 168 -12.06 18.47 -20.85
C GLU A 168 -12.65 17.75 -22.08
N ASP A 169 -12.13 18.01 -23.28
CA ASP A 169 -12.65 17.41 -24.51
C ASP A 169 -12.30 15.92 -24.66
N ASN A 170 -11.20 15.47 -24.05
CA ASN A 170 -10.63 14.14 -24.30
C ASN A 170 -10.62 13.20 -23.09
N PHE A 171 -10.80 13.71 -21.87
CA PHE A 171 -10.73 12.95 -20.63
C PHE A 171 -12.05 13.01 -19.85
N GLY A 172 -12.38 11.92 -19.16
CA GLY A 172 -13.54 11.79 -18.28
C GLY A 172 -13.25 12.25 -16.85
N VAL A 173 -14.11 11.84 -15.93
CA VAL A 173 -13.98 12.15 -14.51
C VAL A 173 -13.31 10.97 -13.80
N GLU A 174 -12.30 11.24 -12.99
CA GLU A 174 -11.61 10.22 -12.21
C GLU A 174 -12.56 9.51 -11.24
N GLY A 175 -12.45 8.19 -11.14
CA GLY A 175 -13.34 7.35 -10.33
C GLY A 175 -14.67 7.00 -11.01
N GLU A 176 -14.99 7.55 -12.19
CA GLU A 176 -16.19 7.16 -12.93
C GLU A 176 -16.14 5.71 -13.43
N GLU A 177 -14.95 5.10 -13.46
CA GLU A 177 -14.75 3.68 -13.79
C GLU A 177 -15.13 2.69 -12.66
N LEU A 178 -15.46 3.20 -11.47
CA LEU A 178 -15.81 2.40 -10.30
C LEU A 178 -17.30 2.51 -9.98
N ASP A 179 -17.86 1.42 -9.45
CA ASP A 179 -19.16 1.40 -8.80
C ASP A 179 -18.98 1.00 -7.32
N GLY A 180 -19.86 1.49 -6.44
CA GLY A 180 -19.97 0.92 -5.09
C GLY A 180 -20.43 -0.53 -5.16
N CYS A 181 -20.05 -1.35 -4.18
CA CYS A 181 -20.53 -2.73 -4.07
C CYS A 181 -21.23 -3.04 -2.75
N GLU A 182 -22.05 -4.09 -2.81
CA GLU A 182 -22.63 -4.70 -1.62
C GLU A 182 -21.79 -5.90 -1.19
N LEU A 183 -21.42 -5.92 0.08
CA LEU A 183 -20.72 -7.04 0.71
C LEU A 183 -21.78 -8.07 1.14
N SER A 184 -22.03 -9.09 0.31
CA SER A 184 -23.11 -10.06 0.54
C SER A 184 -22.99 -10.88 1.83
N ASP A 185 -21.77 -11.02 2.35
CA ASP A 185 -21.43 -11.77 3.57
C ASP A 185 -21.25 -10.87 4.81
N TRP A 186 -21.34 -9.55 4.65
CA TRP A 186 -21.21 -8.59 5.74
C TRP A 186 -22.36 -8.70 6.74
N LYS A 187 -22.04 -8.64 8.03
CA LYS A 187 -23.01 -8.68 9.12
C LYS A 187 -22.95 -7.38 9.91
N GLU A 188 -24.11 -6.79 10.18
CA GLU A 188 -24.21 -5.55 10.96
C GLU A 188 -23.63 -5.71 12.38
N LYS A 189 -23.89 -6.85 13.02
CA LYS A 189 -23.44 -7.17 14.38
C LYS A 189 -22.72 -8.52 14.41
N PRO A 190 -21.46 -8.59 13.96
CA PRO A 190 -20.66 -9.82 14.01
C PRO A 190 -20.48 -10.28 15.46
N GLU A 191 -20.70 -11.57 15.75
CA GLU A 191 -20.63 -12.14 17.11
C GLU A 191 -19.31 -11.83 17.82
N ARG A 192 -18.19 -11.86 17.09
CA ARG A 192 -16.87 -11.50 17.63
C ARG A 192 -16.82 -10.09 18.20
N LEU A 193 -17.42 -9.11 17.53
CA LEU A 193 -17.45 -7.72 18.01
C LEU A 193 -18.36 -7.57 19.23
N LEU A 194 -19.39 -8.41 19.36
CA LEU A 194 -20.28 -8.40 20.53
C LEU A 194 -19.60 -8.88 21.82
N THR A 195 -18.44 -9.56 21.72
CA THR A 195 -17.65 -10.01 22.87
C THR A 195 -16.90 -8.87 23.57
N ILE A 196 -16.81 -7.69 22.95
CA ILE A 196 -16.19 -6.50 23.55
C ILE A 196 -17.05 -6.06 24.74
N LYS A 197 -16.44 -6.03 25.94
CA LYS A 197 -17.15 -5.76 27.21
C LYS A 197 -17.60 -4.31 27.34
N ASN A 198 -16.72 -3.36 27.01
CA ASN A 198 -17.04 -1.93 27.09
C ASN A 198 -18.05 -1.56 25.99
N SER A 199 -19.18 -0.97 26.36
CA SER A 199 -20.28 -0.66 25.45
C SER A 199 -19.91 0.39 24.40
N ALA A 200 -19.12 1.40 24.79
CA ALA A 200 -18.68 2.46 23.89
C ALA A 200 -17.68 1.94 22.87
N LEU A 201 -16.71 1.11 23.28
CA LEU A 201 -15.78 0.44 22.36
C LEU A 201 -16.46 -0.56 21.44
N ARG A 202 -17.46 -1.28 21.95
CA ARG A 202 -18.27 -2.15 21.11
C ARG A 202 -19.01 -1.36 20.05
N GLN A 203 -19.61 -0.22 20.42
CA GLN A 203 -20.27 0.66 19.47
C GLN A 203 -19.28 1.22 18.45
N PHE A 204 -18.10 1.65 18.88
CA PHE A 204 -17.02 2.08 18.00
C PHE A 204 -16.61 0.98 17.00
N ALA A 205 -16.42 -0.26 17.46
CA ALA A 205 -16.09 -1.40 16.59
C ALA A 205 -17.19 -1.67 15.54
N LEU A 206 -18.47 -1.55 15.92
CA LEU A 206 -19.59 -1.71 15.00
C LEU A 206 -19.65 -0.58 13.95
N GLN A 207 -19.28 0.64 14.33
CA GLN A 207 -19.17 1.75 13.37
C GLN A 207 -18.01 1.55 12.40
N ILE A 208 -16.83 1.10 12.87
CA ILE A 208 -15.73 0.72 11.97
C ILE A 208 -16.15 -0.39 11.01
N ASN A 209 -16.89 -1.40 11.49
CA ASN A 209 -17.42 -2.47 10.65
C ASN A 209 -18.34 -1.93 9.53
N TYR A 210 -19.11 -0.87 9.79
CA TYR A 210 -19.95 -0.24 8.78
C TYR A 210 -19.16 0.47 7.67
N LEU A 211 -17.97 1.00 7.97
CA LEU A 211 -17.11 1.69 6.99
C LEU A 211 -16.73 0.80 5.80
N TRP A 212 -16.68 -0.52 5.96
CA TRP A 212 -16.39 -1.46 4.86
C TRP A 212 -17.38 -1.34 3.71
N LYS A 213 -18.66 -1.04 3.98
CA LYS A 213 -19.66 -0.81 2.93
C LYS A 213 -19.33 0.43 2.09
N ASN A 214 -18.79 1.47 2.73
CA ASN A 214 -18.44 2.73 2.06
C ASN A 214 -17.16 2.62 1.23
N LEU A 215 -16.27 1.68 1.56
CA LEU A 215 -15.00 1.44 0.88
C LEU A 215 -15.07 0.34 -0.18
N CYS A 216 -16.18 -0.40 -0.27
CA CYS A 216 -16.38 -1.46 -1.27
C CYS A 216 -16.49 -0.87 -2.67
N ARG A 217 -15.67 -1.34 -3.61
CA ARG A 217 -15.71 -0.99 -5.03
C ARG A 217 -15.75 -2.22 -5.95
N THR A 218 -16.37 -2.05 -7.11
CA THR A 218 -16.24 -2.94 -8.27
C THR A 218 -15.78 -2.14 -9.48
N VAL A 219 -15.04 -2.78 -10.38
CA VAL A 219 -14.61 -2.15 -11.64
C VAL A 219 -15.66 -2.36 -12.72
N LYS A 220 -16.07 -1.28 -13.39
CA LYS A 220 -17.03 -1.33 -14.50
C LYS A 220 -16.53 -2.23 -15.62
N LYS A 221 -17.44 -2.98 -16.24
CA LYS A 221 -17.13 -3.87 -17.38
C LYS A 221 -16.49 -3.14 -18.56
N LYS A 222 -16.79 -1.85 -18.75
CA LYS A 222 -16.18 -1.02 -19.81
C LYS A 222 -14.66 -0.96 -19.72
N VAL A 223 -14.09 -1.00 -18.51
CA VAL A 223 -12.63 -1.04 -18.31
C VAL A 223 -12.04 -2.34 -18.87
N LYS A 224 -12.76 -3.45 -18.75
CA LYS A 224 -12.37 -4.74 -19.35
C LYS A 224 -12.50 -4.74 -20.87
N GLU A 225 -13.53 -4.08 -21.39
CA GLU A 225 -13.87 -4.06 -22.82
C GLU A 225 -12.99 -3.08 -23.60
N GLN A 226 -12.55 -2.00 -22.97
CA GLN A 226 -11.74 -0.94 -23.58
C GLN A 226 -10.53 -0.56 -22.70
N PRO A 227 -9.67 -1.51 -22.31
CA PRO A 227 -8.60 -1.27 -21.34
C PRO A 227 -7.59 -0.20 -21.79
N GLN A 228 -7.48 0.04 -23.09
CA GLN A 228 -6.63 1.10 -23.64
C GLN A 228 -7.06 2.52 -23.25
N ARG A 229 -8.27 2.71 -22.72
CA ARG A 229 -8.80 4.03 -22.34
C ARG A 229 -8.66 4.32 -20.85
N TYR A 230 -8.06 3.42 -20.08
CA TYR A 230 -8.01 3.53 -18.63
C TYR A 230 -6.58 3.29 -18.15
N SER A 231 -6.17 4.05 -17.13
CA SER A 231 -5.01 3.69 -16.30
C SER A 231 -5.38 2.59 -15.29
N LEU A 232 -6.63 2.56 -14.82
CA LEU A 232 -7.15 1.54 -13.92
C LEU A 232 -7.14 0.14 -14.58
N ILE A 233 -6.57 -0.84 -13.89
CA ILE A 233 -6.55 -2.24 -14.32
C ILE A 233 -7.85 -2.93 -13.88
N TYR A 234 -8.53 -3.59 -14.82
CA TYR A 234 -9.74 -4.34 -14.51
C TYR A 234 -9.47 -5.54 -13.59
N VAL A 235 -10.19 -5.58 -12.46
CA VAL A 235 -10.28 -6.76 -11.58
C VAL A 235 -11.71 -7.30 -11.57
N PRO A 236 -11.90 -8.63 -11.55
CA PRO A 236 -13.21 -9.24 -11.78
C PRO A 236 -14.15 -9.27 -10.57
N ASN A 237 -13.63 -9.03 -9.36
CA ASN A 237 -14.36 -9.16 -8.09
C ASN A 237 -14.39 -7.82 -7.34
N GLU A 238 -15.24 -7.75 -6.32
CA GLU A 238 -15.28 -6.69 -5.32
C GLU A 238 -13.92 -6.56 -4.61
N PHE A 239 -13.56 -5.32 -4.27
CA PHE A 239 -12.39 -5.03 -3.46
C PHE A 239 -12.65 -3.84 -2.56
N ILE A 240 -11.84 -3.70 -1.52
CA ILE A 240 -11.91 -2.60 -0.56
C ILE A 240 -10.72 -1.68 -0.83
N VAL A 241 -11.02 -0.41 -1.05
CA VAL A 241 -9.98 0.62 -1.23
C VAL A 241 -9.53 1.17 0.13
N PRO A 242 -8.31 1.72 0.25
CA PRO A 242 -7.88 2.38 1.48
C PRO A 242 -8.79 3.55 1.88
N GLY A 243 -9.14 4.44 0.94
CA GLY A 243 -9.98 5.63 1.18
C GLY A 243 -9.43 6.90 0.52
N GLY A 244 -10.29 7.91 0.33
CA GLY A 244 -9.90 9.20 -0.24
C GLY A 244 -9.42 9.12 -1.70
N ARG A 245 -8.22 9.67 -1.99
CA ARG A 245 -7.59 9.66 -3.33
C ARG A 245 -7.17 8.26 -3.81
N PHE A 246 -7.05 7.30 -2.89
CA PHE A 246 -6.65 5.93 -3.19
C PHE A 246 -7.88 5.13 -3.65
N ARG A 247 -8.11 5.11 -4.96
CA ARG A 247 -9.29 4.50 -5.58
C ARG A 247 -9.02 3.09 -6.12
N GLU A 248 -7.76 2.67 -6.11
CA GLU A 248 -7.30 1.39 -6.60
C GLU A 248 -7.13 0.37 -5.46
N TYR A 249 -6.83 -0.86 -5.84
CA TYR A 249 -6.37 -1.89 -4.91
C TYR A 249 -4.91 -1.65 -4.52
N TYR A 250 -4.62 -1.54 -3.22
CA TYR A 250 -3.27 -1.37 -2.69
C TYR A 250 -2.79 -2.67 -2.04
N TYR A 251 -1.57 -3.07 -2.40
CA TYR A 251 -1.11 -4.43 -2.17
C TYR A 251 -0.93 -4.77 -0.68
N TRP A 252 -0.05 -4.06 0.03
CA TRP A 252 0.21 -4.35 1.44
C TRP A 252 -0.93 -3.90 2.38
N ASP A 253 -1.67 -2.83 2.03
CA ASP A 253 -2.92 -2.42 2.70
C ASP A 253 -3.92 -3.57 2.73
N ALA A 254 -3.99 -4.33 1.63
CA ALA A 254 -4.88 -5.45 1.52
C ALA A 254 -4.62 -6.51 2.60
N TYR A 255 -3.40 -6.69 3.11
CA TYR A 255 -3.17 -7.62 4.22
C TYR A 255 -3.96 -7.22 5.48
N TRP A 256 -3.95 -5.95 5.85
CA TRP A 256 -4.64 -5.43 7.04
C TRP A 256 -6.14 -5.30 6.84
N ILE A 257 -6.55 -4.87 5.65
CA ILE A 257 -7.95 -4.88 5.21
C ILE A 257 -8.49 -6.30 5.25
N ILE A 258 -7.77 -7.26 4.65
CA ILE A 258 -8.12 -8.68 4.65
C ILE A 258 -8.10 -9.21 6.07
N LYS A 259 -7.12 -8.90 6.94
CA LYS A 259 -7.15 -9.31 8.36
C LYS A 259 -8.45 -8.88 9.07
N GLY A 260 -8.95 -7.69 8.76
CA GLY A 260 -10.27 -7.22 9.21
C GLY A 260 -11.46 -7.94 8.56
N LEU A 261 -11.28 -8.53 7.38
CA LEU A 261 -12.31 -9.20 6.55
C LEU A 261 -12.17 -10.74 6.44
N LEU A 262 -11.17 -11.35 7.08
CA LEU A 262 -10.48 -12.55 6.56
C LEU A 262 -11.40 -13.79 6.34
N ALA A 263 -11.50 -14.21 5.07
CA ALA A 263 -11.17 -15.56 4.55
C ALA A 263 -11.17 -15.56 2.99
N SER A 264 -10.07 -15.93 2.31
CA SER A 264 -10.07 -16.20 0.84
C SER A 264 -8.87 -17.02 0.33
N ASP A 265 -9.18 -18.10 -0.41
CA ASP A 265 -8.29 -19.17 -0.92
C ASP A 265 -7.65 -18.88 -2.31
N LYS A 266 -6.48 -18.22 -2.40
CA LYS A 266 -5.69 -18.17 -3.66
C LYS A 266 -4.16 -18.21 -3.46
N LEU A 267 -3.47 -18.92 -4.36
CA LEU A 267 -2.01 -19.15 -4.41
C LEU A 267 -1.21 -17.96 -5.00
N ILE A 268 -1.58 -16.71 -4.71
CA ILE A 268 -0.90 -15.49 -5.23
C ILE A 268 0.52 -15.36 -4.66
N ILE A 269 0.70 -15.76 -3.41
CA ILE A 269 1.97 -15.66 -2.67
C ILE A 269 3.12 -16.47 -3.29
N LEU A 270 2.83 -17.51 -4.10
CA LEU A 270 3.86 -18.27 -4.83
C LEU A 270 4.44 -17.46 -6.00
N LEU A 271 3.58 -16.83 -6.81
CA LEU A 271 3.99 -15.99 -7.93
C LEU A 271 4.73 -14.75 -7.42
N GLU A 272 4.28 -14.22 -6.29
CA GLU A 272 4.93 -13.09 -5.64
C GLU A 272 6.34 -13.47 -5.14
N LEU A 273 6.49 -14.59 -4.41
CA LEU A 273 7.81 -15.03 -3.96
C LEU A 273 8.75 -15.30 -5.16
N PHE A 274 8.22 -15.83 -6.27
CA PHE A 274 8.99 -16.01 -7.50
C PHE A 274 9.43 -14.66 -8.10
N PHE A 275 8.55 -13.66 -8.14
CA PHE A 275 8.91 -12.31 -8.56
C PHE A 275 10.04 -11.74 -7.70
N TRP A 276 9.93 -11.79 -6.38
CA TRP A 276 10.97 -11.28 -5.49
C TRP A 276 12.32 -11.96 -5.70
N LYS A 277 12.32 -13.30 -5.84
CA LYS A 277 13.54 -14.08 -6.09
C LYS A 277 14.19 -13.77 -7.43
N THR A 278 13.41 -13.47 -8.46
CA THR A 278 13.92 -13.31 -9.82
C THR A 278 14.18 -11.85 -10.22
N LYS A 279 13.45 -10.90 -9.63
CA LYS A 279 13.46 -9.48 -10.04
C LYS A 279 14.01 -8.54 -8.97
N ARG A 280 14.06 -8.98 -7.71
CA ARG A 280 14.36 -8.10 -6.56
C ARG A 280 15.41 -8.68 -5.60
N SER A 281 16.00 -9.82 -5.94
CA SER A 281 17.13 -10.38 -5.20
C SER A 281 18.46 -9.81 -5.69
N ILE A 282 19.45 -9.77 -4.80
CA ILE A 282 20.82 -9.36 -5.08
C ILE A 282 21.77 -10.14 -4.18
N THR A 283 22.93 -10.51 -4.70
CA THR A 283 24.00 -11.11 -3.91
C THR A 283 24.90 -10.01 -3.36
N ILE A 284 25.13 -10.03 -2.04
CA ILE A 284 26.06 -9.15 -1.33
C ILE A 284 27.19 -9.97 -0.75
N GLU A 285 28.40 -9.42 -0.74
CA GLU A 285 29.55 -10.01 -0.08
C GLU A 285 29.71 -9.44 1.32
N LYS A 286 29.88 -10.31 2.32
CA LYS A 286 30.17 -9.92 3.70
C LYS A 286 31.09 -10.96 4.34
N ASN A 287 32.21 -10.50 4.89
CA ASN A 287 33.22 -11.36 5.53
C ASN A 287 33.72 -12.51 4.62
N GLY A 288 33.87 -12.26 3.31
CA GLY A 288 34.28 -13.27 2.33
C GLY A 288 33.23 -14.32 2.00
N GLN A 289 31.97 -14.15 2.46
CA GLN A 289 30.84 -15.00 2.12
C GLN A 289 29.79 -14.21 1.33
N ASN A 290 29.22 -14.86 0.32
CA ASN A 290 28.14 -14.31 -0.48
C ASN A 290 26.78 -14.67 0.10
N TYR A 291 25.91 -13.67 0.21
CA TYR A 291 24.55 -13.79 0.73
C TYR A 291 23.56 -13.23 -0.27
N THR A 292 22.49 -13.96 -0.56
CA THR A 292 21.39 -13.45 -1.39
C THR A 292 20.33 -12.82 -0.50
N VAL A 293 20.07 -11.53 -0.72
CA VAL A 293 19.08 -10.73 0.00
C VAL A 293 18.13 -10.05 -0.99
N PHE A 294 17.03 -9.50 -0.48
CA PHE A 294 16.03 -8.78 -1.26
C PHE A 294 16.16 -7.26 -1.05
N ARG A 295 15.85 -6.49 -2.09
CA ARG A 295 15.77 -5.02 -2.05
C ARG A 295 14.57 -4.52 -2.84
N TYR A 296 14.10 -3.34 -2.51
CA TYR A 296 13.20 -2.59 -3.38
C TYR A 296 14.01 -1.98 -4.53
N ARG A 297 13.54 -2.16 -5.77
CA ARG A 297 14.18 -1.63 -6.98
C ARG A 297 13.14 -1.57 -8.08
N ALA A 298 12.36 -0.49 -8.11
CA ALA A 298 11.39 -0.26 -9.16
C ALA A 298 12.08 -0.20 -10.54
N ASP A 299 11.43 -0.77 -11.56
CA ASP A 299 11.90 -0.77 -12.94
C ASP A 299 11.46 0.53 -13.65
N SER A 300 11.83 1.65 -13.04
CA SER A 300 11.62 3.01 -13.55
C SER A 300 12.82 3.88 -13.23
N ASN A 301 13.19 4.77 -14.13
CA ASN A 301 14.19 5.81 -13.88
C ASN A 301 13.73 7.18 -14.38
N VAL A 302 12.41 7.38 -14.44
CA VAL A 302 11.74 8.63 -14.81
C VAL A 302 10.78 9.03 -13.67
N PRO A 303 10.30 10.30 -13.63
CA PRO A 303 9.30 10.72 -12.65
C PRO A 303 8.08 9.79 -12.64
N ARG A 304 7.58 9.47 -11.44
CA ARG A 304 6.36 8.68 -11.27
C ARG A 304 5.17 9.45 -11.85
N PRO A 305 4.30 8.86 -12.68
CA PRO A 305 3.20 9.61 -13.28
C PRO A 305 2.24 10.26 -12.28
N GLU A 306 1.94 9.60 -11.17
CA GLU A 306 1.03 10.07 -10.12
C GLU A 306 1.58 11.20 -9.26
N SER A 307 2.89 11.42 -9.31
CA SER A 307 3.62 12.48 -8.58
C SER A 307 4.68 13.13 -9.50
N TYR A 308 4.33 13.27 -10.78
CA TYR A 308 5.30 13.60 -11.84
C TYR A 308 5.98 14.94 -11.58
N ARG A 309 5.18 15.96 -11.27
CA ARG A 309 5.66 17.32 -11.00
C ARG A 309 6.56 17.34 -9.76
N GLU A 310 6.16 16.65 -8.70
CA GLU A 310 6.88 16.55 -7.43
C GLU A 310 8.26 15.89 -7.63
N ASP A 311 8.30 14.75 -8.31
CA ASP A 311 9.53 14.01 -8.65
C ASP A 311 10.45 14.82 -9.58
N TYR A 312 9.87 15.52 -10.56
CA TYR A 312 10.61 16.37 -11.48
C TYR A 312 11.25 17.56 -10.76
N VAL A 313 10.49 18.25 -9.89
CA VAL A 313 10.96 19.39 -9.10
C VAL A 313 12.04 18.96 -8.11
N THR A 314 11.88 17.82 -7.44
CA THR A 314 12.87 17.26 -6.50
C THR A 314 14.21 17.02 -7.19
N ALA A 315 14.20 16.56 -8.45
CA ALA A 315 15.41 16.33 -9.21
C ALA A 315 15.94 17.57 -9.95
N ARG A 316 15.33 18.76 -9.81
CA ARG A 316 15.68 19.95 -10.60
C ARG A 316 17.14 20.33 -10.46
N ASP A 317 17.59 20.47 -9.21
CA ASP A 317 18.92 21.00 -8.85
C ASP A 317 19.97 19.88 -8.64
N VAL A 318 19.57 18.63 -8.89
CA VAL A 318 20.44 17.45 -8.87
C VAL A 318 21.23 17.35 -10.17
N LEU A 319 22.51 16.93 -10.09
CA LEU A 319 23.36 16.72 -11.27
C LEU A 319 22.63 15.86 -12.33
N PRO A 320 22.67 16.23 -13.64
CA PRO A 320 21.98 15.49 -14.70
C PRO A 320 22.28 13.99 -14.72
N SER A 321 23.53 13.60 -14.41
CA SER A 321 23.97 12.21 -14.34
C SER A 321 23.35 11.41 -13.19
N LYS A 322 22.82 12.08 -12.15
CA LYS A 322 22.22 11.47 -10.96
C LYS A 322 20.68 11.50 -10.97
N LYS A 323 20.03 12.34 -11.78
CA LYS A 323 18.56 12.50 -11.81
C LYS A 323 17.83 11.17 -12.00
N ARG A 324 18.26 10.36 -12.97
CA ARG A 324 17.66 9.04 -13.26
C ARG A 324 17.84 8.04 -12.13
N THR A 325 18.96 8.07 -11.44
CA THR A 325 19.18 7.24 -10.24
C THR A 325 18.27 7.70 -9.11
N LEU A 326 18.12 9.01 -8.91
CA LEU A 326 17.21 9.56 -7.92
C LEU A 326 15.75 9.18 -8.22
N TRP A 327 15.26 9.35 -9.46
CA TRP A 327 13.91 8.94 -9.84
C TRP A 327 13.67 7.44 -9.64
N ARG A 328 14.68 6.60 -9.90
CA ARG A 328 14.60 5.17 -9.56
C ARG A 328 14.48 4.93 -8.06
N ASN A 329 15.27 5.63 -7.24
CA ASN A 329 15.20 5.50 -5.79
C ASN A 329 13.86 5.99 -5.24
N ILE A 330 13.33 7.09 -5.76
CA ILE A 330 11.99 7.60 -5.46
C ILE A 330 10.93 6.54 -5.77
N ALA A 331 10.91 6.00 -6.99
CA ALA A 331 9.99 4.93 -7.37
C ALA A 331 10.16 3.66 -6.53
N SER A 332 11.40 3.31 -6.17
CA SER A 332 11.69 2.17 -5.28
C SER A 332 11.22 2.42 -3.84
N THR A 333 11.14 3.67 -3.41
CA THR A 333 10.60 4.04 -2.09
C THR A 333 9.08 3.90 -2.07
N ALA A 334 8.41 4.25 -3.17
CA ALA A 334 7.00 3.93 -3.33
C ALA A 334 6.77 2.41 -3.32
N GLU A 335 7.64 1.60 -3.96
CA GLU A 335 7.59 0.13 -3.89
C GLU A 335 7.76 -0.41 -2.45
N SER A 336 8.47 0.32 -1.58
CA SER A 336 8.62 -0.06 -0.17
C SER A 336 7.40 0.25 0.70
N GLY A 337 6.48 1.08 0.20
CA GLY A 337 5.35 1.63 0.96
C GLY A 337 5.73 2.66 2.02
N TRP A 338 6.99 3.13 2.05
CA TRP A 338 7.48 4.13 3.03
C TRP A 338 7.91 5.42 2.31
N ASP A 339 7.08 5.91 1.40
CA ASP A 339 7.26 7.11 0.58
C ASP A 339 6.75 8.38 1.31
N PHE A 340 7.59 9.24 1.87
CA PHE A 340 9.03 9.07 2.07
C PHE A 340 9.38 9.05 3.56
N SER A 341 10.63 8.67 3.83
CA SER A 341 11.20 8.51 5.17
C SER A 341 12.70 8.80 5.12
N SER A 342 13.23 9.41 6.18
CA SER A 342 14.66 9.52 6.47
C SER A 342 15.39 8.18 6.40
N ARG A 343 14.68 7.07 6.61
CA ARG A 343 15.19 5.70 6.46
C ARG A 343 15.93 5.45 5.15
N TRP A 344 15.53 6.15 4.09
CA TRP A 344 16.00 5.95 2.73
C TRP A 344 16.98 7.02 2.24
N PHE A 345 17.22 8.05 3.05
CA PHE A 345 18.04 9.21 2.66
C PHE A 345 19.46 9.01 3.19
N ALA A 346 20.46 9.17 2.32
CA ALA A 346 21.85 8.96 2.72
C ALA A 346 22.31 9.92 3.84
N ASP A 347 21.67 11.10 3.95
CA ASP A 347 21.88 12.08 5.01
C ASP A 347 20.77 12.10 6.07
N GLN A 348 19.79 11.19 5.97
CA GLN A 348 18.61 11.08 6.83
C GLN A 348 17.71 12.32 6.86
N LYS A 349 17.87 13.26 5.92
CA LYS A 349 17.17 14.55 5.94
C LYS A 349 16.56 14.94 4.61
N THR A 350 17.32 14.80 3.52
CA THR A 350 16.97 15.38 2.23
C THR A 350 16.62 14.32 1.20
N MET A 351 15.52 14.56 0.49
CA MET A 351 14.97 13.62 -0.48
C MET A 351 15.87 13.45 -1.70
N GLU A 352 16.67 14.46 -2.03
CA GLU A 352 17.66 14.45 -3.11
C GLU A 352 18.79 13.42 -2.88
N THR A 353 18.96 12.97 -1.63
CA THR A 353 19.93 11.92 -1.25
C THR A 353 19.30 10.53 -1.14
N CYS A 354 18.04 10.36 -1.57
CA CYS A 354 17.34 9.09 -1.54
C CYS A 354 18.13 7.99 -2.29
N GLU A 355 18.38 6.87 -1.61
CA GLU A 355 19.19 5.75 -2.09
C GLU A 355 18.55 4.36 -1.87
N THR A 356 17.22 4.28 -1.85
CA THR A 356 16.43 3.07 -1.56
C THR A 356 16.90 1.82 -2.29
N SER A 357 17.27 1.92 -3.57
CA SER A 357 17.73 0.76 -4.35
C SER A 357 19.11 0.22 -3.93
N ASN A 358 19.83 0.95 -3.08
CA ASN A 358 21.07 0.52 -2.44
C ASN A 358 20.86 -0.02 -1.03
N ILE A 359 19.63 -0.11 -0.53
CA ILE A 359 19.34 -0.60 0.81
C ILE A 359 18.70 -1.99 0.70
N ALA A 360 19.25 -2.95 1.43
CA ALA A 360 18.57 -4.20 1.74
C ALA A 360 17.83 -3.99 3.07
N PRO A 361 16.49 -3.87 3.05
CA PRO A 361 15.76 -3.49 4.24
C PRO A 361 15.33 -4.75 5.02
N VAL A 362 15.38 -4.63 6.34
CA VAL A 362 15.16 -5.73 7.28
C VAL A 362 13.76 -6.32 7.17
N ASP A 363 12.77 -5.47 6.95
CA ASP A 363 11.35 -5.82 6.87
C ASP A 363 11.01 -6.61 5.61
N LEU A 364 11.44 -6.16 4.42
CA LEU A 364 11.25 -6.93 3.18
C LEU A 364 11.83 -8.33 3.28
N ASN A 365 13.05 -8.46 3.80
CA ASN A 365 13.72 -9.75 3.95
C ASN A 365 13.00 -10.63 4.98
N ALA A 366 12.48 -10.05 6.06
CA ALA A 366 11.63 -10.76 7.02
C ALA A 366 10.32 -11.25 6.38
N PHE A 367 9.69 -10.44 5.52
CA PHE A 367 8.48 -10.85 4.78
C PHE A 367 8.76 -11.99 3.81
N MET A 368 9.90 -12.00 3.11
CA MET A 368 10.24 -13.12 2.22
C MET A 368 10.43 -14.44 2.98
N CYS A 369 11.05 -14.36 4.15
CA CYS A 369 11.19 -15.48 5.07
C CYS A 369 9.82 -15.99 5.57
N TRP A 370 8.89 -15.08 5.84
CA TRP A 370 7.52 -15.42 6.22
C TRP A 370 6.71 -16.01 5.06
N ASN A 371 6.86 -15.49 3.85
CA ASN A 371 6.23 -16.02 2.64
C ASN A 371 6.63 -17.49 2.41
N MET A 372 7.89 -17.84 2.63
CA MET A 372 8.34 -19.24 2.58
C MET A 372 7.61 -20.12 3.62
N ALA A 373 7.43 -19.62 4.85
CA ALA A 373 6.69 -20.33 5.90
C ALA A 373 5.21 -20.54 5.56
N ILE A 374 4.56 -19.49 5.04
CA ILE A 374 3.15 -19.54 4.63
C ILE A 374 2.97 -20.54 3.48
N LEU A 375 3.85 -20.50 2.47
CA LEU A 375 3.81 -21.45 1.37
C LEU A 375 4.03 -22.89 1.83
N ALA A 376 4.99 -23.12 2.73
CA ALA A 376 5.22 -24.45 3.30
C ALA A 376 3.96 -24.96 4.02
N HIS A 377 3.34 -24.10 4.84
CA HIS A 377 2.09 -24.42 5.53
C HIS A 377 0.98 -24.81 4.55
N ILE A 378 0.75 -23.99 3.51
CA ILE A 378 -0.28 -24.26 2.48
C ILE A 378 0.00 -25.58 1.76
N HIS A 379 1.22 -25.80 1.26
CA HIS A 379 1.57 -27.04 0.56
C HIS A 379 1.42 -28.27 1.46
N GLY A 380 1.72 -28.16 2.75
CA GLY A 380 1.48 -29.21 3.73
C GLY A 380 -0.01 -29.56 3.87
N HIS A 381 -0.87 -28.54 3.95
CA HIS A 381 -2.34 -28.74 4.04
C HIS A 381 -2.93 -29.32 2.76
N LEU A 382 -2.33 -29.03 1.60
CA LEU A 382 -2.72 -29.60 0.31
C LEU A 382 -2.14 -31.01 0.07
N GLY A 383 -1.39 -31.58 1.03
CA GLY A 383 -0.77 -32.90 0.90
C GLY A 383 0.51 -32.93 0.05
N ASN A 384 1.01 -31.79 -0.42
CA ASN A 384 2.29 -31.71 -1.15
C ASN A 384 3.46 -31.62 -0.16
N ILE A 385 3.80 -32.75 0.45
CA ILE A 385 4.82 -32.86 1.50
C ILE A 385 6.22 -32.56 0.98
N THR A 386 6.56 -32.96 -0.25
CA THR A 386 7.85 -32.67 -0.88
C THR A 386 8.08 -31.17 -0.97
N ARG A 387 7.12 -30.42 -1.55
CA ARG A 387 7.25 -28.97 -1.70
C ARG A 387 7.29 -28.23 -0.36
N ARG A 388 6.49 -28.69 0.62
CA ARG A 388 6.56 -28.18 1.99
C ARG A 388 7.97 -28.31 2.56
N ASN A 389 8.59 -29.48 2.42
CA ASN A 389 9.92 -29.74 2.99
C ASN A 389 10.99 -28.88 2.30
N GLU A 390 10.96 -28.74 0.98
CA GLU A 390 11.85 -27.84 0.23
C GLU A 390 11.76 -26.38 0.71
N LEU A 391 10.53 -25.86 0.88
CA LEU A 391 10.31 -24.49 1.34
C LEU A 391 10.76 -24.28 2.79
N ASN A 392 10.59 -25.29 3.65
CA ASN A 392 11.10 -25.24 5.02
C ASN A 392 12.63 -25.23 5.05
N GLU A 393 13.28 -26.03 4.20
CA GLU A 393 14.75 -26.04 4.11
C GLU A 393 15.27 -24.71 3.57
N GLU A 394 14.65 -24.20 2.50
CA GLU A 394 14.97 -22.89 1.94
C GLU A 394 14.83 -21.79 3.00
N ARG A 395 13.74 -21.79 3.78
CA ARG A 395 13.54 -20.86 4.88
C ARG A 395 14.63 -21.00 5.95
N ASN A 396 15.02 -22.22 6.31
CA ASN A 396 16.05 -22.46 7.33
C ASN A 396 17.39 -21.88 6.90
N VAL A 397 17.80 -22.09 5.65
CA VAL A 397 18.99 -21.47 5.06
C VAL A 397 18.86 -19.96 5.07
N PHE A 398 17.69 -19.43 4.69
CA PHE A 398 17.46 -17.99 4.65
C PHE A 398 17.48 -17.34 6.04
N ILE A 399 17.06 -18.03 7.11
CA ILE A 399 17.19 -17.53 8.50
C ILE A 399 18.66 -17.31 8.87
N ASP A 400 19.57 -18.19 8.43
CA ASP A 400 21.00 -18.01 8.67
C ASP A 400 21.56 -16.83 7.89
N VAL A 401 21.13 -16.67 6.62
CA VAL A 401 21.44 -15.47 5.83
C VAL A 401 20.94 -14.21 6.55
N PHE A 402 19.69 -14.22 7.00
CA PHE A 402 19.05 -13.10 7.66
C PHE A 402 19.80 -12.70 8.94
N THR A 403 20.17 -13.68 9.75
CA THR A 403 20.94 -13.49 10.98
C THR A 403 22.32 -12.92 10.68
N ASN A 404 23.05 -13.48 9.70
CA ASN A 404 24.40 -13.05 9.37
C ASN A 404 24.45 -11.66 8.73
N VAL A 405 23.44 -11.28 7.95
CA VAL A 405 23.38 -9.98 7.27
C VAL A 405 22.86 -8.89 8.20
N PHE A 406 21.65 -9.06 8.74
CA PHE A 406 20.89 -7.96 9.35
C PHE A 406 21.09 -7.85 10.87
N TYR A 407 21.34 -8.97 11.58
CA TYR A 407 21.50 -8.92 13.03
C TYR A 407 22.87 -8.37 13.42
N ASP A 408 22.88 -7.42 14.34
CA ASP A 408 24.08 -6.89 14.97
C ASP A 408 24.13 -7.41 16.41
N LYS A 409 25.17 -8.19 16.74
CA LYS A 409 25.29 -8.80 18.08
C LYS A 409 25.64 -7.78 19.17
N THR A 410 26.22 -6.64 18.81
CA THR A 410 26.60 -5.58 19.75
C THR A 410 25.39 -4.73 20.07
N GLU A 411 24.68 -4.28 19.04
CA GLU A 411 23.44 -3.50 19.22
C GLU A 411 22.23 -4.36 19.58
N LYS A 412 22.33 -5.67 19.41
CA LYS A 412 21.35 -6.69 19.80
C LYS A 412 20.00 -6.57 19.09
N ALA A 413 20.04 -6.17 17.83
CA ALA A 413 18.85 -5.98 17.00
C ALA A 413 19.18 -6.14 15.51
N TRP A 414 18.14 -6.10 14.66
CA TRP A 414 18.31 -6.13 13.21
C TRP A 414 18.21 -4.74 12.60
N PHE A 415 19.05 -4.48 11.60
CA PHE A 415 19.14 -3.18 10.95
C PHE A 415 19.19 -3.32 9.44
N ASP A 416 18.70 -2.31 8.72
CA ASP A 416 18.87 -2.21 7.28
C ASP A 416 20.36 -2.15 6.92
N VAL A 417 20.73 -2.71 5.77
CA VAL A 417 22.11 -2.75 5.29
C VAL A 417 22.20 -2.07 3.95
N ASN A 418 23.09 -1.08 3.82
CA ASN A 418 23.45 -0.51 2.53
C ASN A 418 24.30 -1.54 1.76
N ILE A 419 23.79 -1.99 0.62
CA ILE A 419 24.33 -3.07 -0.22
C ILE A 419 25.69 -2.70 -0.82
N GLN A 420 25.93 -1.42 -1.10
CA GLN A 420 27.18 -0.97 -1.71
C GLN A 420 28.29 -0.82 -0.66
N THR A 421 27.95 -0.23 0.50
CA THR A 421 28.95 0.14 1.51
C THR A 421 29.07 -0.85 2.66
N GLY A 422 28.13 -1.78 2.78
CA GLY A 422 28.01 -2.71 3.91
C GLY A 422 27.62 -2.04 5.24
N LYS A 423 27.42 -0.72 5.26
CA LYS A 423 27.05 0.03 6.46
C LYS A 423 25.61 -0.25 6.87
N ARG A 424 25.38 -0.26 8.18
CA ARG A 424 24.05 -0.40 8.78
C ARG A 424 23.46 0.96 9.11
N ASN A 425 22.14 1.07 8.98
CA ASN A 425 21.39 2.19 9.51
C ASN A 425 21.00 1.88 10.97
N TYR A 426 21.67 2.51 11.93
CA TYR A 426 21.43 2.29 13.36
C TYR A 426 20.34 3.20 13.96
N GLU A 427 19.70 4.04 13.16
CA GLU A 427 18.57 4.85 13.61
C GLU A 427 17.38 3.95 13.97
N ALA A 428 16.57 4.43 14.92
CA ALA A 428 15.45 3.66 15.45
C ALA A 428 14.21 3.78 14.55
N TYR A 429 13.87 2.67 13.89
CA TYR A 429 12.62 2.49 13.14
C TYR A 429 11.84 1.27 13.65
N PRO A 430 10.49 1.25 13.53
CA PRO A 430 9.67 0.07 13.80
C PRO A 430 10.08 -1.20 13.07
N SER A 431 10.78 -1.08 11.94
CA SER A 431 11.27 -2.20 11.13
C SER A 431 12.19 -3.14 11.91
N ILE A 432 12.87 -2.64 12.95
CA ILE A 432 13.68 -3.45 13.88
C ILE A 432 12.86 -4.58 14.54
N ALA A 433 11.56 -4.37 14.76
CA ALA A 433 10.68 -5.36 15.38
C ALA A 433 9.99 -6.29 14.38
N ILE A 434 9.97 -5.96 13.09
CA ILE A 434 9.25 -6.74 12.06
C ILE A 434 9.73 -8.21 11.95
N PRO A 435 11.00 -8.55 12.18
CA PRO A 435 11.41 -9.96 12.23
C PRO A 435 10.73 -10.77 13.33
N LEU A 436 10.31 -10.14 14.44
CA LEU A 436 9.50 -10.78 15.48
C LEU A 436 8.09 -11.12 14.95
N PHE A 437 7.49 -10.20 14.19
CA PHE A 437 6.18 -10.39 13.58
C PHE A 437 6.19 -11.52 12.52
N ALA A 438 7.19 -11.49 11.65
CA ALA A 438 7.40 -12.43 10.55
C ALA A 438 7.97 -13.80 11.01
N GLU A 439 8.38 -13.91 12.27
CA GLU A 439 9.02 -15.10 12.85
C GLU A 439 10.27 -15.53 12.04
N CYS A 440 11.07 -14.56 11.57
CA CYS A 440 12.29 -14.83 10.81
C CYS A 440 13.53 -14.83 11.69
N TYR A 441 13.61 -15.83 12.57
CA TYR A 441 14.73 -16.06 13.48
C TYR A 441 14.74 -17.52 13.92
N ARG A 442 15.83 -17.96 14.55
CA ARG A 442 15.94 -19.31 15.11
C ARG A 442 15.04 -19.42 16.36
N PRO A 443 14.04 -20.32 16.41
CA PRO A 443 13.09 -20.38 17.54
C PRO A 443 13.74 -20.65 18.91
N LEU A 444 14.92 -21.26 18.93
CA LEU A 444 15.68 -21.54 20.15
C LEU A 444 16.45 -20.33 20.68
N ASP A 445 16.57 -19.24 19.91
CA ASP A 445 17.18 -17.99 20.37
C ASP A 445 16.15 -17.14 21.12
N THR A 446 15.82 -17.58 22.33
CA THR A 446 14.80 -16.95 23.15
C THR A 446 15.28 -15.61 23.75
N ARG A 447 16.59 -15.44 23.95
CA ARG A 447 17.20 -14.20 24.47
C ARG A 447 17.13 -13.06 23.46
N MET A 448 17.30 -13.34 22.17
CA MET A 448 17.21 -12.36 21.09
C MET A 448 15.89 -11.57 21.14
N MET A 449 14.76 -12.20 21.48
CA MET A 449 13.47 -11.50 21.57
C MET A 449 13.49 -10.39 22.65
N THR A 450 14.03 -10.70 23.83
CA THR A 450 14.14 -9.73 24.93
C THR A 450 15.18 -8.66 24.65
N ASP A 451 16.27 -9.03 23.98
CA ASP A 451 17.33 -8.12 23.56
C ASP A 451 16.82 -7.06 22.55
N VAL A 452 15.94 -7.45 21.63
CA VAL A 452 15.29 -6.52 20.69
C VAL A 452 14.35 -5.57 21.41
N LEU A 453 13.56 -6.07 22.38
CA LEU A 453 12.72 -5.20 23.20
C LEU A 453 13.56 -4.19 23.99
N ASP A 454 14.64 -4.64 24.62
CA ASP A 454 15.55 -3.75 25.37
C ASP A 454 16.18 -2.70 24.46
N THR A 455 16.51 -3.04 23.21
CA THR A 455 17.00 -2.09 22.20
C THR A 455 15.96 -1.04 21.82
N LEU A 456 14.73 -1.46 21.53
CA LEU A 456 13.62 -0.54 21.26
C LEU A 456 13.36 0.40 22.45
N GLN A 457 13.42 -0.12 23.68
CA GLN A 457 13.27 0.71 24.89
C GLN A 457 14.42 1.70 25.07
N ARG A 458 15.67 1.23 24.89
CA ARG A 458 16.89 2.06 24.97
C ARG A 458 16.88 3.19 23.95
N SER A 459 16.38 2.94 22.74
CA SER A 459 16.26 3.97 21.70
C SER A 459 15.27 5.08 22.07
N GLY A 460 14.31 4.81 22.96
CA GLY A 460 13.23 5.73 23.30
C GLY A 460 12.04 5.69 22.33
N ILE A 461 12.07 4.89 21.26
CA ILE A 461 10.98 4.82 20.28
C ILE A 461 9.64 4.35 20.89
N LEU A 462 9.67 3.65 22.04
CA LEU A 462 8.46 3.17 22.74
C LEU A 462 7.91 4.13 23.80
N ASN A 463 8.51 5.31 23.98
CA ASN A 463 8.20 6.24 25.07
C ASN A 463 7.09 7.25 24.75
N PHE A 464 6.36 7.07 23.66
CA PHE A 464 5.33 8.02 23.23
C PHE A 464 3.95 7.68 23.82
N PRO A 465 3.11 8.69 24.09
CA PRO A 465 1.82 8.50 24.78
C PRO A 465 0.74 7.85 23.93
N PHE A 466 0.80 7.94 22.60
CA PHE A 466 -0.31 7.55 21.73
C PHE A 466 0.05 6.50 20.67
N GLY A 467 1.18 5.81 20.83
CA GLY A 467 1.64 4.76 19.92
C GLY A 467 3.15 4.79 19.76
N VAL A 468 3.64 4.26 18.64
CA VAL A 468 5.05 4.28 18.23
C VAL A 468 5.18 5.13 16.96
N PRO A 469 6.09 6.13 16.92
CA PRO A 469 6.36 6.90 15.71
C PRO A 469 7.18 6.07 14.73
N VAL A 470 7.17 6.46 13.46
CA VAL A 470 7.92 5.77 12.41
C VAL A 470 9.43 5.93 12.58
N SER A 471 9.87 7.06 13.14
CA SER A 471 11.28 7.31 13.46
C SER A 471 11.39 8.30 14.64
N LEU A 472 12.61 8.57 15.06
CA LEU A 472 12.95 9.65 16.00
C LEU A 472 13.55 10.88 15.29
N ILE A 473 13.66 10.82 13.96
CA ILE A 473 14.30 11.87 13.15
C ILE A 473 13.31 13.00 12.92
N LYS A 474 13.66 14.20 13.38
CA LYS A 474 12.82 15.40 13.29
C LYS A 474 13.17 16.23 12.06
N GLU A 475 12.27 17.15 11.70
CA GLU A 475 12.49 18.20 10.69
C GLU A 475 12.70 17.69 9.25
N THR A 476 12.33 16.44 8.97
CA THR A 476 12.40 15.87 7.62
C THR A 476 11.22 16.28 6.75
N ASN A 477 10.12 16.70 7.39
CA ASN A 477 8.81 16.96 6.78
C ASN A 477 8.22 15.76 6.01
N GLN A 478 8.74 14.56 6.25
CA GLN A 478 8.30 13.34 5.59
C GLN A 478 7.19 12.64 6.36
N GLN A 479 6.33 11.90 5.65
CA GLN A 479 5.18 11.27 6.28
C GLN A 479 5.49 9.99 7.05
N TRP A 480 6.52 9.25 6.63
CA TRP A 480 7.03 8.06 7.32
C TRP A 480 8.21 8.44 8.23
N ASP A 481 8.03 9.47 9.05
CA ASP A 481 8.98 9.95 10.05
C ASP A 481 8.26 10.56 11.27
N PHE A 482 9.03 10.95 12.28
CA PHE A 482 8.53 11.70 13.43
C PHE A 482 7.73 12.96 13.00
N PRO A 483 6.55 13.25 13.59
CA PRO A 483 5.94 12.59 14.75
C PRO A 483 4.89 11.52 14.37
N ASN A 484 4.82 11.14 13.10
CA ASN A 484 3.74 10.30 12.60
C ASN A 484 3.90 8.84 13.06
N GLY A 485 2.82 8.25 13.55
CA GLY A 485 2.64 6.82 13.74
C GLY A 485 1.61 6.28 12.76
N TRP A 486 1.88 5.09 12.24
CA TRP A 486 1.04 4.41 11.24
C TRP A 486 0.51 3.10 11.81
N ALA A 487 -0.72 2.75 11.42
CA ALA A 487 -1.45 1.62 12.01
C ALA A 487 -0.74 0.29 11.76
N ASN A 488 -0.27 0.06 10.53
CA ASN A 488 0.47 -1.13 10.13
C ASN A 488 1.75 -1.34 10.97
N LEU A 489 2.56 -0.29 11.20
CA LEU A 489 3.80 -0.40 11.98
C LEU A 489 3.54 -0.62 13.46
N ASN A 490 2.57 0.10 14.03
CA ASN A 490 2.14 -0.12 15.41
C ASN A 490 1.66 -1.56 15.59
N HIS A 491 0.84 -2.05 14.65
CA HIS A 491 0.34 -3.41 14.69
C HIS A 491 1.45 -4.46 14.58
N MET A 492 2.39 -4.32 13.63
CA MET A 492 3.49 -5.28 13.50
C MET A 492 4.39 -5.32 14.74
N ILE A 493 4.66 -4.18 15.38
CA ILE A 493 5.38 -4.18 16.67
C ILE A 493 4.55 -4.91 17.73
N ILE A 494 3.27 -4.57 17.89
CA ILE A 494 2.38 -5.18 18.88
C ILE A 494 2.35 -6.70 18.68
N GLU A 495 2.10 -7.17 17.47
CA GLU A 495 2.03 -8.60 17.16
C GLU A 495 3.36 -9.31 17.35
N GLY A 496 4.47 -8.71 16.90
CA GLY A 496 5.80 -9.28 17.08
C GLY A 496 6.14 -9.49 18.56
N LEU A 497 5.80 -8.51 19.41
CA LEU A 497 5.97 -8.62 20.85
C LEU A 497 4.98 -9.61 21.50
N ARG A 498 3.72 -9.60 21.04
CA ARG A 498 2.63 -10.46 21.56
C ARG A 498 2.86 -11.94 21.30
N LYS A 499 3.43 -12.29 20.15
CA LYS A 499 3.75 -13.69 19.77
C LYS A 499 4.85 -14.30 20.64
N SER A 500 5.62 -13.51 21.38
CA SER A 500 6.67 -14.07 22.25
C SER A 500 6.08 -14.82 23.45
N ASN A 501 6.85 -15.76 24.00
CA ASN A 501 6.50 -16.48 25.23
C ASN A 501 6.85 -15.72 26.53
N TYR A 502 7.35 -14.48 26.43
CA TYR A 502 7.73 -13.67 27.59
C TYR A 502 6.62 -12.71 28.01
N TYR A 503 6.16 -12.83 29.26
CA TYR A 503 5.14 -11.95 29.83
C TYR A 503 5.49 -10.45 29.69
N ARG A 504 6.76 -10.07 29.91
CA ARG A 504 7.22 -8.68 29.76
C ARG A 504 6.99 -8.13 28.34
N MET A 505 7.18 -8.96 27.31
CA MET A 505 6.96 -8.54 25.92
C MET A 505 5.47 -8.48 25.60
N GLN A 506 4.68 -9.46 26.03
CA GLN A 506 3.22 -9.46 25.87
C GLN A 506 2.57 -8.27 26.58
N GLN A 507 3.05 -7.91 27.77
CA GLN A 507 2.62 -6.72 28.50
C GLN A 507 2.98 -5.45 27.73
N LYS A 508 4.21 -5.34 27.19
CA LYS A 508 4.58 -4.20 26.37
C LYS A 508 3.72 -4.08 25.10
N ALA A 509 3.39 -5.21 24.47
CA ALA A 509 2.48 -5.24 23.33
C ALA A 509 1.10 -4.66 23.69
N PHE A 510 0.56 -5.07 24.84
CA PHE A 510 -0.70 -4.53 25.35
C PHE A 510 -0.60 -3.03 25.67
N ASP A 511 0.48 -2.56 26.30
CA ASP A 511 0.67 -1.14 26.59
C ASP A 511 0.61 -0.29 25.31
N ILE A 512 1.26 -0.75 24.23
CA ILE A 512 1.26 -0.06 22.94
C ILE A 512 -0.14 -0.11 22.31
N ALA A 513 -0.80 -1.26 22.34
CA ALA A 513 -2.17 -1.42 21.82
C ALA A 513 -3.16 -0.50 22.55
N GLN A 514 -3.07 -0.40 23.87
CA GLN A 514 -3.91 0.49 24.69
C GLN A 514 -3.74 1.96 24.29
N LYS A 515 -2.50 2.42 24.08
CA LYS A 515 -2.19 3.78 23.64
C LYS A 515 -2.74 4.08 22.26
N TRP A 516 -2.50 3.18 21.30
CA TRP A 516 -2.92 3.32 19.91
C TRP A 516 -4.45 3.34 19.76
N ILE A 517 -5.13 2.38 20.39
CA ILE A 517 -6.61 2.31 20.39
C ILE A 517 -7.22 3.52 21.10
N ASN A 518 -6.57 4.04 22.15
CA ASN A 518 -7.01 5.29 22.77
C ASN A 518 -6.96 6.46 21.80
N LEU A 519 -5.85 6.64 21.09
CA LEU A 519 -5.71 7.69 20.08
C LEU A 519 -6.77 7.58 18.97
N ASN A 520 -6.95 6.37 18.42
CA ASN A 520 -7.91 6.16 17.34
C ASN A 520 -9.34 6.48 17.80
N TYR A 521 -9.72 6.05 19.00
CA TYR A 521 -11.04 6.32 19.56
C TYR A 521 -11.28 7.81 19.82
N GLN A 522 -10.30 8.53 20.38
CA GLN A 522 -10.41 9.97 20.61
C GLN A 522 -10.53 10.76 19.30
N ALA A 523 -9.77 10.37 18.27
CA ALA A 523 -9.90 10.95 16.95
C ALA A 523 -11.29 10.69 16.33
N TYR A 524 -11.80 9.47 16.47
CA TYR A 524 -13.12 9.11 16.01
C TYR A 524 -14.23 9.89 16.74
N LEU A 525 -14.15 10.05 18.07
CA LEU A 525 -15.12 10.82 18.84
C LEU A 525 -15.17 12.29 18.39
N LYS A 526 -14.03 12.86 18.01
CA LYS A 526 -13.92 14.27 17.61
C LYS A 526 -14.37 14.52 16.17
N ASP A 527 -13.97 13.66 15.24
CA ASP A 527 -14.15 13.91 13.80
C ASP A 527 -15.17 12.99 13.13
N GLY A 528 -15.64 11.94 13.81
CA GLY A 528 -16.51 10.90 13.24
C GLY A 528 -15.82 10.03 12.18
N LYS A 529 -14.49 10.07 12.11
CA LYS A 529 -13.68 9.48 11.04
C LYS A 529 -12.41 8.83 11.57
N MET A 530 -11.89 7.88 10.80
CA MET A 530 -10.57 7.27 11.00
C MET A 530 -9.60 7.84 9.97
N TRP A 531 -8.34 8.03 10.34
CA TRP A 531 -7.33 8.68 9.51
C TRP A 531 -6.23 7.70 9.08
N GLU A 532 -5.53 8.03 8.00
CA GLU A 532 -4.39 7.29 7.46
C GLU A 532 -3.25 7.11 8.48
N LYS A 533 -2.91 8.19 9.20
CA LYS A 533 -1.78 8.29 10.14
C LYS A 533 -2.11 9.28 11.25
N TYR A 534 -1.37 9.19 12.37
CA TYR A 534 -1.63 10.01 13.56
C TYR A 534 -0.34 10.57 14.15
N ASP A 535 -0.39 11.77 14.73
CA ASP A 535 0.70 12.28 15.58
C ASP A 535 0.64 11.54 16.92
N VAL A 536 1.69 10.79 17.26
CA VAL A 536 1.72 9.96 18.47
C VAL A 536 2.25 10.69 19.72
N THR A 537 2.65 11.96 19.57
CA THR A 537 3.34 12.73 20.62
C THR A 537 2.40 13.47 21.55
N LYS A 538 1.18 13.75 21.08
CA LYS A 538 0.20 14.59 21.77
C LYS A 538 -1.22 14.07 21.59
N GLN A 539 -2.12 14.54 22.45
CA GLN A 539 -3.54 14.22 22.33
C GLN A 539 -4.06 14.68 20.96
N TYR A 540 -5.08 14.00 20.45
CA TYR A 540 -5.52 14.19 19.09
C TYR A 540 -5.96 15.65 18.78
N GLU A 541 -5.16 16.29 17.94
CA GLU A 541 -5.46 17.54 17.24
C GLU A 541 -5.46 17.22 15.74
N LYS A 542 -6.46 17.67 14.99
CA LYS A 542 -6.70 17.36 13.57
C LYS A 542 -5.51 17.66 12.61
N LYS A 543 -4.40 18.20 13.11
CA LYS A 543 -3.20 18.55 12.36
C LYS A 543 -2.16 17.44 12.43
N THR A 544 -2.23 16.50 11.50
CA THR A 544 -1.06 15.74 11.05
C THR A 544 -0.63 16.30 9.70
N GLN A 545 0.68 16.50 9.52
CA GLN A 545 1.29 17.11 8.33
C GLN A 545 2.50 16.27 7.90
N GLY A 546 2.99 16.50 6.69
CA GLY A 546 4.18 15.83 6.13
C GLY A 546 3.85 14.85 5.00
N GLY A 547 4.78 14.73 4.06
CA GLY A 547 4.62 14.03 2.78
C GLY A 547 4.12 14.92 1.64
N GLU A 548 3.90 14.32 0.48
CA GLU A 548 3.55 15.02 -0.77
C GLU A 548 2.05 15.35 -0.94
N TYR A 549 1.18 14.82 -0.07
CA TYR A 549 -0.28 15.01 -0.14
C TYR A 549 -0.93 15.21 1.24
N GLU A 550 -2.17 15.74 1.25
CA GLU A 550 -2.97 15.97 2.47
C GLU A 550 -3.42 14.65 3.11
N ILE A 551 -3.64 14.61 4.43
CA ILE A 551 -4.06 13.37 5.11
C ILE A 551 -5.40 12.82 4.60
N GLN A 552 -5.49 11.49 4.43
CA GLN A 552 -6.68 10.80 3.94
C GLN A 552 -7.55 10.20 5.07
N ASP A 553 -8.87 10.10 4.83
CA ASP A 553 -9.87 9.62 5.78
C ASP A 553 -10.50 8.26 5.41
N GLY A 554 -11.17 7.63 6.39
CA GLY A 554 -11.82 6.32 6.28
C GLY A 554 -10.88 5.12 6.35
N PHE A 555 -9.60 5.32 6.63
CA PHE A 555 -8.51 4.51 6.09
C PHE A 555 -8.50 3.00 6.42
N GLY A 556 -8.35 2.18 5.37
CA GLY A 556 -8.46 0.72 5.40
C GLY A 556 -7.59 -0.01 6.44
N TRP A 557 -6.27 0.21 6.49
CA TRP A 557 -5.44 -0.45 7.52
C TRP A 557 -5.77 0.03 8.93
N THR A 558 -6.27 1.26 9.09
CA THR A 558 -6.48 1.84 10.42
C THR A 558 -7.69 1.15 11.03
N ASN A 559 -8.72 0.98 10.21
CA ASN A 559 -9.91 0.21 10.52
C ASN A 559 -9.55 -1.26 10.84
N GLY A 560 -8.77 -1.91 9.98
CA GLY A 560 -8.38 -3.31 10.15
C GLY A 560 -7.57 -3.56 11.44
N VAL A 561 -6.56 -2.73 11.69
CA VAL A 561 -5.72 -2.78 12.89
C VAL A 561 -6.55 -2.50 14.15
N ALA A 562 -7.40 -1.47 14.13
CA ALA A 562 -8.22 -1.13 15.28
C ALA A 562 -9.17 -2.28 15.64
N LEU A 563 -9.82 -2.91 14.65
CA LEU A 563 -10.69 -4.06 14.87
C LEU A 563 -9.93 -5.27 15.42
N ASP A 564 -8.77 -5.62 14.84
CA ASP A 564 -7.96 -6.75 15.31
C ASP A 564 -7.52 -6.57 16.76
N LEU A 565 -7.06 -5.36 17.13
CA LEU A 565 -6.66 -5.04 18.51
C LEU A 565 -7.85 -5.00 19.48
N LEU A 566 -9.01 -4.47 19.06
CA LEU A 566 -10.23 -4.47 19.87
C LEU A 566 -10.74 -5.90 20.12
N VAL A 567 -10.66 -6.80 19.13
CA VAL A 567 -11.01 -8.22 19.31
C VAL A 567 -9.99 -8.91 20.21
N THR A 568 -8.70 -8.62 20.04
CA THR A 568 -7.60 -9.27 20.77
C THR A 568 -7.57 -8.84 22.25
N TYR A 569 -7.71 -7.53 22.52
CA TYR A 569 -7.50 -6.94 23.84
C TYR A 569 -8.77 -6.35 24.46
N GLY A 570 -9.95 -6.41 23.82
CA GLY A 570 -11.18 -5.76 24.28
C GLY A 570 -11.68 -6.17 25.67
N LYS A 571 -11.18 -7.26 26.24
CA LYS A 571 -11.43 -7.65 27.64
C LYS A 571 -10.55 -6.93 28.66
N LEU A 572 -9.41 -6.39 28.22
CA LEU A 572 -8.36 -5.76 29.03
C LEU A 572 -8.28 -4.24 28.80
N LEU A 573 -8.69 -3.76 27.62
CA LEU A 573 -8.67 -2.33 27.28
C LEU A 573 -9.53 -1.52 28.27
N SER A 574 -8.99 -0.38 28.67
CA SER A 574 -9.63 0.60 29.56
C SER A 574 -9.53 2.00 28.95
N PHE A 575 -10.51 2.86 29.23
CA PHE A 575 -10.57 4.23 28.70
C PHE A 575 -10.91 5.18 29.83
N GLN A 576 -10.28 6.36 29.84
CA GLN A 576 -10.74 7.48 30.63
C GLN A 576 -11.87 8.14 29.83
N ASP A 577 -13.10 7.92 30.27
CA ASP A 577 -14.24 8.68 29.79
C ASP A 577 -14.10 10.12 30.29
N GLU A 578 -13.57 11.03 29.46
CA GLU A 578 -13.81 12.46 29.66
C GLU A 578 -15.27 12.77 29.27
N VAL A 579 -16.23 12.18 29.99
CA VAL A 579 -17.56 12.76 30.10
C VAL A 579 -17.40 13.88 31.12
N ASN A 580 -16.95 15.05 30.65
CA ASN A 580 -17.27 16.28 31.35
C ASN A 580 -18.79 16.42 31.32
N SER A 581 -19.39 16.01 32.42
CA SER A 581 -20.73 16.40 32.83
C SER A 581 -20.79 17.92 32.99
N THR A 582 -20.80 18.66 31.89
CA THR A 582 -21.45 19.98 31.91
C THR A 582 -22.94 19.69 31.83
N GLY A 583 -23.58 19.74 33.01
CA GLY A 583 -24.99 19.48 33.18
C GLY A 583 -25.84 20.30 32.21
N CYS A 584 -26.94 19.69 31.76
CA CYS A 584 -28.08 20.44 31.28
C CYS A 584 -28.47 21.51 32.31
N ILE A 585 -28.52 22.76 31.87
CA ILE A 585 -29.51 23.74 32.32
C ILE A 585 -30.29 24.15 31.08
#